data_AF-A0A3M2RPX7-F1
#
_entry.id   AF-A0A3M2RPX7-F1
#
_cell.length_a   1.000
_cell.length_b   1.000
_cell.length_c   1.000
_cell.angle_alpha   90.00
_cell.angle_beta   90.00
_cell.angle_gamma   90.00
#
_symmetry.space_group_name_H-M   'P 1'
#
loop_
_entity.id
_entity.type
_entity.pdbx_description
1 polymer ?
#
loop_
_entity_poly.entity_id
_entity_poly.type
_entity_poly.pdbx_seq_one_letter_code
_entity_poly.pdbx_strand_id
1 'polypeptide(L)'
;MAEVTGVISAIITIVEASIKIYRTAADASDLPHSFSDAASRLPLIQDTLKLAADGLVEDAMEPESHAPLSTVLEKCTDRAAVLLDIFQTVIIPAEATRAERYIRALRTIPQAEKVEILMNGIMSDLQLLATNYTVKAATRKQMERLISKIEVDHEPYHSSIILNNFGPGKQVVHNGTGGQQNIVIGTATQINGSFNGGTFNFYEK
;
A
#
# COMPACT_ATOMS: atom_id res chain seq x y z
N MET A 1 -11.96 0.50 -6.54
CA MET A 1 -11.25 -0.40 -7.47
C MET A 1 -11.64 -0.14 -8.92
N ALA A 2 -12.85 -0.48 -9.37
CA ALA A 2 -13.29 -0.32 -10.77
C ALA A 2 -13.17 1.11 -11.33
N GLU A 3 -13.38 2.12 -10.48
CA GLU A 3 -13.29 3.53 -10.86
C GLU A 3 -11.86 3.95 -11.21
N VAL A 4 -10.88 3.61 -10.38
CA VAL A 4 -9.46 3.96 -10.58
C VAL A 4 -8.86 3.25 -11.79
N THR A 5 -9.12 1.95 -11.94
CA THR A 5 -8.69 1.18 -13.12
C THR A 5 -9.36 1.67 -14.40
N GLY A 6 -10.62 2.15 -14.30
CA GLY A 6 -11.33 2.79 -15.39
C GLY A 6 -10.64 4.08 -15.85
N VAL A 7 -10.23 4.94 -14.91
CA VAL A 7 -9.50 6.18 -15.24
C VAL A 7 -8.15 5.86 -15.88
N ILE A 8 -7.38 4.90 -15.35
CA ILE A 8 -6.11 4.49 -15.96
C ILE A 8 -6.33 4.00 -17.41
N SER A 9 -7.37 3.20 -17.63
CA SER A 9 -7.73 2.70 -18.97
C SER A 9 -8.08 3.84 -19.94
N ALA A 10 -8.77 4.88 -19.45
CA ALA A 10 -9.05 6.07 -20.24
C ALA A 10 -7.76 6.80 -20.65
N ILE A 11 -6.81 7.00 -19.72
CA ILE A 11 -5.51 7.62 -20.02
C ILE A 11 -4.74 6.80 -21.06
N ILE A 12 -4.69 5.47 -20.92
CA ILE A 12 -4.05 4.58 -21.90
C ILE A 12 -4.65 4.78 -23.29
N THR A 13 -5.98 4.85 -23.40
CA THR A 13 -6.68 5.05 -24.67
C THR A 13 -6.30 6.39 -25.32
N ILE A 14 -6.21 7.46 -24.52
CA ILE A 14 -5.81 8.80 -24.99
C ILE A 14 -4.35 8.81 -25.47
N VAL A 15 -3.46 8.17 -24.72
CA VAL A 15 -2.04 8.03 -25.06
C VAL A 15 -1.88 7.24 -26.36
N GLU A 16 -2.59 6.12 -26.51
CA GLU A 16 -2.61 5.31 -27.73
C GLU A 16 -3.07 6.11 -28.95
N ALA A 17 -4.15 6.88 -28.80
CA ALA A 17 -4.64 7.76 -29.85
C ALA A 17 -3.58 8.81 -30.25
N SER A 18 -2.91 9.41 -29.27
CA SER A 18 -1.85 10.40 -29.49
C SER A 18 -0.66 9.82 -30.25
N ILE A 19 -0.20 8.61 -29.86
CA ILE A 19 0.86 7.87 -30.57
C ILE A 19 0.44 7.60 -32.02
N LYS A 20 -0.80 7.13 -32.23
CA LYS A 20 -1.29 6.80 -33.57
C LYS A 20 -1.34 8.03 -34.47
N ILE A 21 -1.85 9.15 -33.96
CA ILE A 21 -1.91 10.40 -34.72
C ILE A 21 -0.50 10.86 -35.10
N TYR A 22 0.43 10.83 -34.15
CA TYR A 22 1.81 11.23 -34.44
C TYR A 22 2.47 10.36 -35.51
N ARG A 23 2.25 9.04 -35.47
CA ARG A 23 2.77 8.11 -36.50
C ARG A 23 2.19 8.36 -37.90
N THR A 24 0.99 8.94 -38.00
CA THR A 24 0.39 9.30 -39.29
C THR A 24 0.86 10.64 -39.84
N ALA A 25 1.67 11.39 -39.09
CA ALA A 25 2.26 12.63 -39.55
C ALA A 25 3.19 12.37 -40.75
N ALA A 26 2.79 12.80 -41.94
CA ALA A 26 3.60 12.69 -43.15
C ALA A 26 4.92 13.48 -43.03
N ASP A 27 4.88 14.62 -42.32
CA ASP A 27 5.96 15.59 -42.21
C ASP A 27 6.39 15.78 -40.73
N ALA A 28 6.71 14.69 -40.02
CA ALA A 28 7.12 14.77 -38.62
C ALA A 28 8.39 15.63 -38.40
N SER A 29 9.19 15.86 -39.45
CA SER A 29 10.36 16.74 -39.43
C SER A 29 10.03 18.23 -39.33
N ASP A 30 8.81 18.62 -39.70
CA ASP A 30 8.38 20.03 -39.75
C ASP A 30 7.72 20.48 -38.44
N LEU A 31 7.58 19.54 -37.49
CA LEU A 31 7.06 19.80 -36.16
C LEU A 31 8.16 20.32 -35.23
N PRO A 32 7.84 21.23 -34.29
CA PRO A 32 8.76 21.62 -33.24
C PRO A 32 9.28 20.41 -32.44
N HIS A 33 10.52 20.50 -31.97
CA HIS A 33 11.20 19.40 -31.26
C HIS A 33 10.37 18.83 -30.09
N SER A 34 9.61 19.66 -29.38
CA SER A 34 8.77 19.22 -28.25
C SER A 34 7.70 18.20 -28.65
N PHE A 35 7.18 18.22 -29.88
CA PHE A 35 6.26 17.20 -30.38
C PHE A 35 6.96 15.86 -30.59
N SER A 36 8.17 15.88 -31.15
CA SER A 36 8.97 14.68 -31.36
C SER A 36 9.42 14.06 -30.04
N ASP A 37 9.83 14.88 -29.08
CA ASP A 37 10.21 14.45 -27.73
C ASP A 37 9.00 13.87 -27.00
N ALA A 38 7.84 14.56 -27.01
CA ALA A 38 6.60 14.04 -26.47
C ALA A 38 6.23 12.68 -27.06
N ALA A 39 6.25 12.55 -28.40
CA ALA A 39 5.93 11.31 -29.09
C ALA A 39 6.88 10.16 -28.74
N SER A 40 8.15 10.44 -28.49
CA SER A 40 9.13 9.43 -28.07
C SER A 40 8.89 8.89 -26.66
N ARG A 41 8.27 9.70 -25.78
CA ARG A 41 8.01 9.37 -24.36
C ARG A 41 6.66 8.69 -24.14
N LEU A 42 5.67 8.97 -25.00
CA LEU A 42 4.32 8.40 -24.89
C LEU A 42 4.28 6.86 -24.78
N PRO A 43 5.09 6.07 -25.51
CA PRO A 43 5.11 4.62 -25.33
C PRO A 43 5.51 4.18 -23.92
N LEU A 44 6.53 4.83 -23.33
CA LEU A 44 6.96 4.53 -21.96
C LEU A 44 5.86 4.87 -20.94
N ILE A 45 5.15 5.97 -21.16
CA ILE A 45 4.00 6.36 -20.35
C ILE A 45 2.89 5.29 -20.43
N GLN A 46 2.59 4.83 -21.64
CA GLN A 46 1.60 3.78 -21.87
C GLN A 46 1.95 2.49 -21.11
N ASP A 47 3.20 2.04 -21.20
CA ASP A 47 3.67 0.83 -20.52
C ASP A 47 3.65 0.98 -19.00
N THR A 48 4.03 2.15 -18.48
CA THR A 48 3.98 2.46 -17.05
C THR A 48 2.54 2.41 -16.53
N LEU A 49 1.58 2.96 -17.29
CA LEU A 49 0.16 2.93 -16.92
C LEU A 49 -0.41 1.52 -16.93
N LYS A 50 -0.01 0.67 -17.89
CA LYS A 50 -0.42 -0.75 -17.92
C LYS A 50 0.10 -1.50 -16.69
N LEU A 51 1.39 -1.34 -16.37
CA LEU A 51 1.99 -1.92 -15.17
C LEU A 51 1.29 -1.43 -13.88
N ALA A 52 0.93 -0.15 -13.82
CA ALA A 52 0.19 0.41 -12.69
C ALA A 52 -1.23 -0.16 -12.59
N ALA A 53 -1.93 -0.38 -13.72
CA ALA A 53 -3.24 -1.01 -13.75
C ALA A 53 -3.17 -2.46 -13.24
N ASP A 54 -2.22 -3.24 -13.74
CA ASP A 54 -2.01 -4.64 -13.35
C ASP A 54 -1.69 -4.75 -11.85
N GLY A 55 -0.78 -3.91 -11.36
CA GLY A 55 -0.42 -3.85 -9.94
C GLY A 55 -1.58 -3.45 -9.04
N LEU A 56 -2.54 -2.65 -9.52
CA LEU A 56 -3.76 -2.31 -8.78
C LEU A 56 -4.80 -3.43 -8.77
N VAL A 57 -4.79 -4.32 -9.77
CA VAL A 57 -5.68 -5.48 -9.82
C VAL A 57 -5.18 -6.58 -8.87
N GLU A 58 -3.87 -6.80 -8.82
CA GLU A 58 -3.24 -7.75 -7.90
C GLU A 58 -3.35 -7.27 -6.44
N ASP A 59 -3.22 -5.96 -6.23
CA ASP A 59 -3.32 -5.34 -4.92
C ASP A 59 -4.80 -5.06 -4.59
N ALA A 60 -5.54 -6.10 -4.17
CA ALA A 60 -6.94 -6.05 -3.73
C ALA A 60 -7.13 -5.19 -2.47
N MET A 61 -6.78 -3.90 -2.55
CA MET A 61 -6.83 -2.94 -1.46
C MET A 61 -8.26 -2.53 -1.13
N GLU A 62 -8.48 -2.23 0.15
CA GLU A 62 -9.72 -1.64 0.65
C GLU A 62 -10.07 -0.33 -0.08
N PRO A 63 -11.35 -0.14 -0.46
CA PRO A 63 -11.80 0.97 -1.29
C PRO A 63 -11.55 2.36 -0.70
N GLU A 64 -11.30 2.49 0.61
CA GLU A 64 -11.13 3.78 1.29
C GLU A 64 -9.77 4.47 1.05
N SER A 65 -8.77 3.79 0.46
CA SER A 65 -7.41 4.35 0.25
C SER A 65 -7.19 5.05 -1.10
N HIS A 66 -8.22 5.19 -1.94
CA HIS A 66 -8.06 5.60 -3.35
C HIS A 66 -8.38 7.06 -3.68
N ALA A 67 -8.98 7.83 -2.77
CA ALA A 67 -9.38 9.21 -3.07
C ALA A 67 -8.20 10.11 -3.53
N PRO A 68 -7.02 10.09 -2.88
CA PRO A 68 -5.88 10.88 -3.34
C PRO A 68 -5.33 10.41 -4.70
N LEU A 69 -5.44 9.12 -5.01
CA LEU A 69 -5.02 8.56 -6.30
C LEU A 69 -5.97 9.00 -7.42
N SER A 70 -7.28 9.06 -7.16
CA SER A 70 -8.27 9.54 -8.14
C SER A 70 -7.94 10.95 -8.62
N THR A 71 -7.66 11.87 -7.70
CA THR A 71 -7.36 13.27 -8.05
C THR A 71 -6.10 13.41 -8.91
N VAL A 72 -5.08 12.59 -8.66
CA VAL A 72 -3.85 12.59 -9.48
C VAL A 72 -4.13 12.04 -10.88
N LEU A 73 -4.92 10.96 -10.96
CA LEU A 73 -5.29 10.34 -12.23
C LEU A 73 -6.23 11.20 -13.07
N GLU A 74 -7.17 11.91 -12.45
CA GLU A 74 -8.04 12.88 -13.13
C GLU A 74 -7.21 14.00 -13.76
N LYS A 75 -6.28 14.61 -13.02
CA LYS A 75 -5.36 15.62 -13.55
C LYS A 75 -4.50 15.10 -14.69
N CYS A 76 -4.02 13.87 -14.57
CA CYS A 76 -3.26 13.20 -15.63
C CYS A 76 -4.14 12.99 -16.88
N THR A 77 -5.42 12.62 -16.69
CA THR A 77 -6.39 12.43 -17.76
C THR A 77 -6.66 13.74 -18.50
N ASP A 78 -6.89 14.83 -17.76
CA ASP A 78 -7.11 16.16 -18.35
C ASP A 78 -5.90 16.61 -19.17
N ARG A 79 -4.68 16.46 -18.63
CA ARG A 79 -3.44 16.80 -19.34
C ARG A 79 -3.26 15.96 -20.60
N ALA A 80 -3.51 14.66 -20.52
CA ALA A 80 -3.44 13.75 -21.67
C ALA A 80 -4.47 14.12 -22.74
N ALA A 81 -5.70 14.47 -22.33
CA ALA A 81 -6.76 14.89 -23.25
C ALA A 81 -6.40 16.19 -24.00
N VAL A 82 -5.86 17.18 -23.28
CA VAL A 82 -5.38 18.43 -23.90
C VAL A 82 -4.22 18.15 -24.85
N LEU A 83 -3.30 17.26 -24.49
CA LEU A 83 -2.20 16.86 -25.37
C LEU A 83 -2.72 16.22 -26.68
N LEU A 84 -3.71 15.34 -26.57
CA LEU A 84 -4.36 14.71 -27.72
C LEU A 84 -5.02 15.75 -28.63
N ASP A 85 -5.75 16.71 -28.06
CA ASP A 85 -6.39 17.79 -28.82
C ASP A 85 -5.38 18.64 -29.60
N ILE A 86 -4.25 18.96 -28.96
CA ILE A 86 -3.14 19.65 -29.63
C ILE A 86 -2.60 18.81 -30.79
N PHE A 87 -2.38 17.50 -30.58
CA PHE A 87 -1.89 16.60 -31.63
C PHE A 87 -2.88 16.52 -32.79
N GLN A 88 -4.18 16.41 -32.54
CA GLN A 88 -5.22 16.40 -33.58
C GLN A 88 -5.29 17.72 -34.36
N THR A 89 -5.09 18.84 -33.67
CA THR A 89 -5.13 20.18 -34.27
C THR A 89 -3.92 20.44 -35.15
N VAL A 90 -2.75 20.01 -34.69
CA VAL A 90 -1.45 20.32 -35.31
C VAL A 90 -1.07 19.31 -36.39
N ILE A 91 -1.27 18.02 -36.13
CA ILE A 91 -0.81 16.95 -37.00
C ILE A 91 -1.78 16.77 -38.16
N ILE A 92 -1.19 16.71 -39.35
CA ILE A 92 -1.91 16.82 -40.62
C ILE A 92 -2.04 15.44 -41.24
N PRO A 93 -3.23 15.04 -41.73
CA PRO A 93 -3.37 13.89 -42.61
C PRO A 93 -2.59 14.12 -43.92
N ALA A 94 -2.01 13.07 -44.49
CA ALA A 94 -1.19 13.16 -45.71
C ALA A 94 -1.87 13.89 -46.91
N GLU A 95 -3.21 13.91 -46.95
CA GLU A 95 -4.02 14.47 -48.04
C GLU A 95 -4.30 15.98 -47.95
N ALA A 96 -3.74 16.71 -46.97
CA ALA A 96 -3.99 18.15 -46.84
C ALA A 96 -3.35 18.98 -47.96
N THR A 97 -3.95 20.12 -48.27
CA THR A 97 -3.42 21.07 -49.26
C THR A 97 -2.17 21.79 -48.72
N ARG A 98 -1.32 22.31 -49.62
CA ARG A 98 -0.11 23.06 -49.24
C ARG A 98 -0.41 24.30 -48.39
N ALA A 99 -1.54 24.97 -48.63
CA ALA A 99 -1.98 26.14 -47.86
C ALA A 99 -2.39 25.76 -46.43
N GLU A 100 -3.10 24.65 -46.26
CA GLU A 100 -3.46 24.12 -44.93
C GLU A 100 -2.22 23.71 -44.14
N ARG A 101 -1.23 23.08 -44.79
CA ARG A 101 0.06 22.78 -44.17
C ARG A 101 0.75 24.02 -43.63
N TYR A 102 0.80 25.09 -44.41
CA TYR A 102 1.43 26.34 -44.00
C TYR A 102 0.70 27.02 -42.82
N ILE A 103 -0.64 27.11 -42.87
CA ILE A 103 -1.43 27.69 -41.77
C ILE A 103 -1.26 26.90 -40.48
N ARG A 104 -1.21 25.57 -40.55
CA ARG A 104 -1.01 24.72 -39.36
C ARG A 104 0.40 24.78 -38.81
N ALA A 105 1.43 24.87 -39.67
CA ALA A 105 2.82 25.10 -39.23
C ALA A 105 2.93 26.37 -38.36
N LEU A 106 2.23 27.45 -38.70
CA LEU A 106 2.19 28.66 -37.88
C LEU A 106 1.47 28.45 -36.53
N ARG A 107 0.50 27.53 -36.47
CA ARG A 107 -0.23 27.20 -35.23
C ARG A 107 0.57 26.30 -34.28
N THR A 108 1.63 25.63 -34.74
CA THR A 108 2.43 24.72 -33.90
C THR A 108 3.34 25.46 -32.92
N ILE A 109 3.82 26.65 -33.31
CA ILE A 109 4.77 27.46 -32.54
C ILE A 109 4.25 27.76 -31.11
N PRO A 110 3.05 28.35 -30.92
CA PRO A 110 2.55 28.61 -29.57
C PRO A 110 2.14 27.33 -28.80
N GLN A 111 2.05 26.19 -29.49
CA GLN A 111 1.70 24.90 -28.88
C GLN A 111 2.93 24.13 -28.42
N ALA A 112 4.12 24.44 -28.95
CA ALA A 112 5.35 23.73 -28.63
C ALA A 112 5.68 23.76 -27.13
N GLU A 113 5.59 24.94 -26.51
CA GLU A 113 5.79 25.14 -25.06
C GLU A 113 4.70 24.41 -24.26
N LYS A 114 3.45 24.46 -24.71
CA LYS A 114 2.33 23.79 -24.04
C LYS A 114 2.50 22.27 -24.04
N VAL A 115 2.94 21.68 -25.16
CA VAL A 115 3.22 20.25 -25.25
C VAL A 115 4.27 19.83 -24.23
N GLU A 116 5.34 20.62 -24.08
CA GLU A 116 6.39 20.35 -23.08
C GLU A 116 5.86 20.42 -21.65
N ILE A 117 5.10 21.47 -21.32
CA ILE A 117 4.46 21.63 -20.00
C ILE A 117 3.52 20.45 -19.69
N LEU A 118 2.68 20.06 -20.66
CA LEU A 118 1.74 18.95 -20.50
C LEU A 118 2.49 17.63 -20.28
N MET A 119 3.53 17.38 -21.06
CA MET A 119 4.33 16.15 -20.96
C MET A 119 5.05 16.04 -19.61
N ASN A 120 5.65 17.14 -19.14
CA ASN A 120 6.28 17.20 -17.82
C ASN A 120 5.26 17.01 -16.70
N GLY A 121 4.06 17.57 -16.86
CA GLY A 121 2.94 17.37 -15.93
C GLY A 121 2.52 15.90 -15.83
N ILE A 122 2.26 15.26 -16.98
CA ILE A 122 1.89 13.83 -17.04
C ILE A 122 2.97 12.97 -16.35
N MET A 123 4.24 13.20 -16.66
CA MET A 123 5.34 12.45 -16.04
C MET A 123 5.39 12.64 -14.52
N SER A 124 5.17 13.87 -14.04
CA SER A 124 5.13 14.17 -12.61
C SER A 124 3.98 13.46 -11.89
N ASP A 125 2.80 13.40 -12.52
CA ASP A 125 1.64 12.68 -11.97
C ASP A 125 1.93 11.17 -11.90
N LEU A 126 2.55 10.58 -12.94
CA LEU A 126 2.95 9.17 -12.95
C LEU A 126 4.03 8.85 -11.91
N GLN A 127 5.01 9.74 -11.72
CA GLN A 127 6.03 9.58 -10.68
C GLN A 127 5.40 9.59 -9.29
N LEU A 128 4.39 10.43 -9.06
CA LEU A 128 3.66 10.46 -7.79
C LEU A 128 2.89 9.15 -7.56
N LEU A 129 2.27 8.60 -8.60
CA LEU A 129 1.61 7.28 -8.54
C LEU A 129 2.61 6.16 -8.21
N ALA A 130 3.72 6.10 -8.94
CA ALA A 130 4.76 5.09 -8.72
C ALA A 130 5.38 5.19 -7.31
N THR A 131 5.62 6.41 -6.83
CA THR A 131 6.15 6.64 -5.47
C THR A 131 5.14 6.20 -4.41
N ASN A 132 3.86 6.51 -4.59
CA ASN A 132 2.82 6.07 -3.65
C ASN A 132 2.75 4.53 -3.57
N TYR A 133 2.76 3.87 -4.73
CA TYR A 133 2.70 2.42 -4.80
C TYR A 133 3.93 1.75 -4.17
N THR A 134 5.14 2.21 -4.51
CA THR A 134 6.39 1.66 -3.97
C THR A 134 6.51 1.82 -2.46
N VAL A 135 6.12 2.97 -1.91
CA VAL A 135 6.08 3.21 -0.45
C VAL A 135 5.08 2.29 0.24
N LYS A 136 3.88 2.10 -0.34
CA LYS A 136 2.88 1.15 0.19
C LYS A 136 3.41 -0.28 0.18
N ALA A 137 3.96 -0.75 -0.93
CA ALA A 137 4.52 -2.10 -1.06
C ALA A 137 5.66 -2.35 -0.07
N ALA A 138 6.58 -1.40 0.10
CA ALA A 138 7.67 -1.49 1.07
C ALA A 138 7.14 -1.60 2.51
N THR A 139 6.14 -0.79 2.85
CA THR A 139 5.50 -0.80 4.18
C THR A 139 4.81 -2.14 4.46
N ARG A 140 4.06 -2.68 3.49
CA ARG A 140 3.43 -4.00 3.60
C ARG A 140 4.46 -5.10 3.84
N LYS A 141 5.54 -5.12 3.05
CA LYS A 141 6.64 -6.09 3.22
C LYS A 141 7.32 -5.98 4.58
N GLN A 142 7.46 -4.77 5.13
CA GLN A 142 7.97 -4.59 6.49
C GLN A 142 7.00 -5.14 7.54
N MET A 143 5.70 -4.91 7.39
CA MET A 143 4.66 -5.45 8.28
C MET A 143 4.63 -6.98 8.26
N GLU A 144 4.66 -7.60 7.08
CA GLU A 144 4.73 -9.07 6.92
C GLU A 144 5.95 -9.66 7.63
N ARG A 145 7.11 -9.00 7.54
CA ARG A 145 8.32 -9.40 8.27
C ARG A 145 8.20 -9.25 9.78
N LEU A 146 7.40 -8.29 10.27
CA LEU A 146 7.14 -8.13 11.70
C LEU A 146 6.19 -9.23 12.19
N ILE A 147 5.10 -9.48 11.46
CA ILE A 147 4.13 -10.54 11.78
C ILE A 147 4.80 -11.91 11.80
N SER A 148 5.61 -12.23 10.78
CA SER A 148 6.31 -13.53 10.74
C SER A 148 7.32 -13.71 11.87
N LYS A 149 7.85 -12.63 12.46
CA LYS A 149 8.69 -12.70 13.66
C LYS A 149 7.88 -12.88 14.95
N ILE A 150 6.64 -12.40 15.00
CA ILE A 150 5.74 -12.58 16.14
C ILE A 150 5.21 -14.01 16.19
N GLU A 151 4.89 -14.62 15.04
CA GLU A 151 4.39 -16.00 14.98
C GLU A 151 5.43 -17.05 15.35
N VAL A 152 6.73 -16.76 15.20
CA VAL A 152 7.82 -17.69 15.56
C VAL A 152 8.05 -17.79 17.07
N ASP A 153 7.55 -16.85 17.88
CA ASP A 153 7.77 -16.82 19.34
C ASP A 153 6.63 -17.48 20.15
N HIS A 154 5.74 -18.22 19.48
CA HIS A 154 4.67 -18.98 20.12
C HIS A 154 5.00 -20.48 20.22
N GLU A 155 6.15 -20.82 20.83
CA GLU A 155 6.16 -22.07 21.60
C GLU A 155 5.25 -21.87 22.81
N PRO A 156 4.37 -22.83 23.14
CA PRO A 156 3.54 -22.71 24.33
C PRO A 156 4.44 -22.64 25.55
N TYR A 157 4.56 -21.45 26.13
CA TYR A 157 5.24 -21.20 27.39
C TYR A 157 4.44 -21.88 28.52
N HIS A 158 4.52 -23.21 28.59
CA HIS A 158 4.21 -23.93 29.82
C HIS A 158 5.37 -23.68 30.78
N SER A 159 5.39 -22.50 31.38
CA SER A 159 6.09 -22.33 32.65
C SER A 159 5.31 -23.09 33.71
N SER A 160 5.53 -24.40 33.79
CA SER A 160 5.31 -25.09 35.05
C SER A 160 6.29 -24.47 36.03
N ILE A 161 5.80 -23.54 36.86
CA ILE A 161 6.60 -22.99 37.96
C ILE A 161 6.83 -24.15 38.92
N ILE A 162 7.98 -24.82 38.78
CA ILE A 162 8.44 -25.83 39.71
C ILE A 162 9.21 -25.08 40.81
N LEU A 163 8.53 -24.84 41.94
CA LEU A 163 9.16 -24.31 43.15
C LEU A 163 9.95 -25.43 43.84
N ASN A 164 11.22 -25.58 43.45
CA ASN A 164 12.14 -26.47 44.14
C ASN A 164 12.73 -25.75 45.37
N ASN A 165 12.44 -26.24 46.58
CA ASN A 165 13.11 -25.80 47.79
C ASN A 165 14.22 -26.80 48.14
N PHE A 166 15.49 -26.39 47.98
CA PHE A 166 16.67 -27.22 48.28
C PHE A 166 17.35 -26.85 49.60
N GLY A 167 16.59 -26.34 50.57
CA GLY A 167 17.08 -26.05 51.92
C GLY A 167 16.61 -27.08 52.96
N PRO A 168 17.35 -27.29 54.06
CA PRO A 168 16.83 -27.98 55.24
C PRO A 168 15.77 -27.08 55.90
N GLY A 169 14.51 -27.25 55.51
CA GLY A 169 13.37 -26.51 56.04
C GLY A 169 12.10 -27.35 56.01
N LYS A 170 11.19 -27.13 56.97
CA LYS A 170 9.89 -27.82 57.00
C LYS A 170 9.00 -27.21 55.91
N GLN A 171 8.53 -28.02 54.96
CA GLN A 171 7.56 -27.61 53.94
C GLN A 171 6.16 -28.07 54.33
N VAL A 172 5.20 -27.15 54.27
CA VAL A 172 3.78 -27.45 54.40
C VAL A 172 3.23 -27.70 53.01
N VAL A 173 2.59 -28.86 52.80
CA VAL A 173 1.95 -29.22 51.53
C VAL A 173 0.46 -29.48 51.79
N HIS A 174 -0.41 -28.70 51.15
CA HIS A 174 -1.87 -28.84 51.23
C HIS A 174 -2.42 -29.46 49.95
N ASN A 175 -2.59 -30.79 49.91
CA ASN A 175 -3.07 -31.51 48.73
C ASN A 175 -4.57 -31.86 48.74
N GLY A 176 -5.34 -31.35 49.71
CA GLY A 176 -6.80 -31.60 49.80
C GLY A 176 -7.63 -30.47 49.18
N THR A 177 -8.86 -30.78 48.76
CA THR A 177 -9.87 -29.78 48.40
C THR A 177 -10.82 -29.56 49.59
N GLY A 178 -10.76 -28.36 50.20
CA GLY A 178 -11.68 -27.91 51.25
C GLY A 178 -11.02 -27.67 52.61
N GLY A 179 -11.04 -26.42 53.08
CA GLY A 179 -10.71 -26.02 54.45
C GLY A 179 -9.39 -25.23 54.61
N GLN A 180 -9.21 -24.64 55.79
CA GLN A 180 -7.95 -24.06 56.28
C GLN A 180 -7.22 -25.11 57.14
N GLN A 181 -5.91 -25.27 56.98
CA GLN A 181 -5.10 -26.12 57.86
C GLN A 181 -4.35 -25.27 58.87
N ASN A 182 -4.53 -25.56 60.16
CA ASN A 182 -3.71 -25.01 61.24
C ASN A 182 -2.50 -25.93 61.45
N ILE A 183 -1.30 -25.37 61.33
CA ILE A 183 -0.05 -26.13 61.45
C ILE A 183 0.76 -25.56 62.57
N VAL A 184 1.06 -26.41 63.55
CA VAL A 184 1.88 -26.03 64.69
C VAL A 184 3.35 -26.19 64.31
N ILE A 185 4.13 -25.13 64.47
CA ILE A 185 5.59 -25.16 64.32
C ILE A 185 6.21 -25.09 65.72
N GLY A 186 6.71 -26.22 66.24
CA GLY A 186 7.33 -26.29 67.57
C GLY A 186 6.94 -27.54 68.34
N THR A 187 6.85 -27.44 69.67
CA THR A 187 6.54 -28.55 70.61
C THR A 187 5.08 -28.59 71.05
N ALA A 188 4.19 -27.78 70.46
CA ALA A 188 2.78 -27.77 70.83
C ALA A 188 2.00 -28.91 70.14
N THR A 189 0.89 -29.30 70.76
CA THR A 189 0.01 -30.37 70.24
C THR A 189 -0.77 -29.89 69.03
N GLN A 190 -0.65 -30.59 67.91
CA GLN A 190 -1.48 -30.37 66.72
C GLN A 190 -2.66 -31.35 66.70
N ILE A 191 -3.87 -30.83 66.49
CA ILE A 191 -5.07 -31.64 66.31
C ILE A 191 -5.41 -31.65 64.81
N ASN A 192 -5.35 -32.83 64.19
CA ASN A 192 -5.65 -33.00 62.77
C ASN A 192 -7.10 -33.48 62.59
N GLY A 193 -7.91 -32.73 61.83
CA GLY A 193 -9.29 -33.09 61.49
C GLY A 193 -10.19 -31.88 61.24
N SER A 194 -11.38 -32.11 60.67
CA SER A 194 -12.39 -31.06 60.51
C SER A 194 -12.99 -30.69 61.87
N PHE A 195 -12.76 -29.46 62.31
CA PHE A 195 -13.32 -28.93 63.54
C PHE A 195 -14.60 -28.16 63.25
N ASN A 196 -15.73 -28.60 63.81
CA ASN A 196 -17.05 -28.00 63.61
C ASN A 196 -17.47 -27.05 64.75
N GLY A 197 -16.50 -26.51 65.52
CA GLY A 197 -16.77 -25.64 66.67
C GLY A 197 -17.02 -26.42 67.98
N GLY A 198 -16.48 -25.91 69.09
CA GLY A 198 -16.58 -26.50 70.44
C GLY A 198 -15.59 -25.86 71.41
N THR A 199 -15.84 -25.96 72.72
CA THR A 199 -14.93 -25.39 73.75
C THR A 199 -13.84 -26.40 74.12
N PHE A 200 -12.58 -26.00 74.01
CA PHE A 200 -11.47 -26.78 74.57
C PHE A 200 -11.32 -26.43 76.05
N ASN A 201 -11.61 -27.39 76.94
CA ASN A 201 -11.33 -27.25 78.36
C ASN A 201 -10.00 -27.91 78.67
N PHE A 202 -9.00 -27.11 79.03
CA PHE A 202 -7.74 -27.59 79.56
C PHE A 202 -7.81 -27.56 81.08
N TYR A 203 -7.44 -28.66 81.74
CA TYR A 203 -7.21 -28.66 83.18
C TYR A 203 -5.73 -28.98 83.40
N GLU A 204 -5.10 -28.18 84.25
CA GLU A 204 -3.74 -28.39 84.72
C GLU A 204 -3.78 -29.36 85.91
N LYS A 205 -2.77 -30.21 86.06
CA LYS A 205 -2.71 -31.25 87.08
C LYS A 205 -1.83 -30.82 88.24
#